data_AF-A0A914DCQ0-F1
#
_entry.id   AF-A0A914DCQ0-F1
#
_cell.length_a   1.000
_cell.length_b   1.000
_cell.length_c   1.000
_cell.angle_alpha   90.00
_cell.angle_beta   90.00
_cell.angle_gamma   90.00
#
_symmetry.space_group_name_H-M   'P 1'
#
loop_
_entity.id
_entity.type
_entity.pdbx_description
1 polymer ?
#
loop_
_entity_poly.entity_id
_entity_poly.type
_entity_poly.pdbx_seq_one_letter_code
_entity_poly.pdbx_strand_id
1 'polypeptide(L)'
;MSFLTTYCNVVCLIGIILNAYFLIVARLRRVEGFQEVVIFMCNIAVGYILMSLCIIVVAPQSIYIGTSNVRVPYGILAHLDSSFL
;
A
#
# COMPACT_ATOMS: atom_id res chain seq x y z
N MET A 1 -2.21 9.73 15.20
CA MET A 1 -2.80 8.82 14.19
C MET A 1 -3.80 7.90 14.86
N SER A 2 -4.95 7.63 14.24
CA SER A 2 -5.93 6.69 14.78
C SER A 2 -5.39 5.25 14.77
N PHE A 3 -5.87 4.39 15.69
CA PHE A 3 -5.48 2.98 15.74
C PHE A 3 -5.70 2.27 14.39
N LEU A 4 -6.84 2.52 13.75
CA LEU A 4 -7.19 1.97 12.44
C LEU A 4 -6.16 2.36 11.36
N THR A 5 -5.71 3.61 11.37
CA THR A 5 -4.74 4.08 10.37
C THR A 5 -3.33 3.56 10.59
N THR A 6 -2.90 3.42 11.85
CA THR A 6 -1.63 2.77 12.16
C THR A 6 -1.68 1.29 11.74
N TYR A 7 -2.78 0.60 12.05
CA TYR A 7 -3.00 -0.78 11.60
C TYR A 7 -2.94 -0.90 10.07
N CYS A 8 -3.66 -0.03 9.36
CA CYS A 8 -3.71 -0.05 7.89
C CYS A 8 -2.32 0.20 7.28
N ASN A 9 -1.57 1.17 7.80
CA ASN A 9 -0.21 1.45 7.35
C ASN A 9 0.73 0.25 7.56
N VAL A 10 0.71 -0.37 8.75
CA VAL A 10 1.56 -1.53 9.05
C VAL A 10 1.23 -2.71 8.16
N VAL A 11 -0.06 -3.02 7.97
CA VAL A 11 -0.50 -4.12 7.11
C VAL A 11 -0.12 -3.88 5.65
N CYS A 12 -0.33 -2.66 5.13
CA CYS A 12 0.08 -2.31 3.77
C CYS A 12 1.60 -2.43 3.59
N LEU A 13 2.39 -2.01 4.57
CA LEU A 13 3.85 -2.04 4.51
C LEU A 13 4.39 -3.48 4.54
N ILE A 14 3.83 -4.34 5.41
CA ILE A 14 4.12 -5.79 5.42
C ILE A 14 3.72 -6.42 4.08
N GLY A 15 2.54 -6.09 3.56
CA GLY A 15 2.05 -6.57 2.28
C GLY A 15 2.99 -6.22 1.12
N ILE A 16 3.49 -4.98 1.07
CA ILE A 16 4.45 -4.55 0.06
C ILE A 16 5.74 -5.37 0.14
N ILE A 17 6.30 -5.54 1.34
CA ILE A 17 7.56 -6.29 1.54
C ILE A 17 7.41 -7.75 1.09
N LEU A 18 6.33 -8.43 1.50
CA LEU A 18 6.11 -9.83 1.16
C LEU A 18 5.87 -10.03 -0.34
N ASN A 19 5.11 -9.15 -0.98
CA ASN A 19 4.87 -9.21 -2.42
C ASN A 19 6.14 -8.88 -3.21
N ALA A 20 6.95 -7.93 -2.76
CA ALA A 20 8.25 -7.63 -3.38
C ALA A 20 9.21 -8.82 -3.26
N TYR A 21 9.26 -9.46 -2.09
CA TYR A 21 10.05 -10.68 -1.89
C TYR A 21 9.56 -11.82 -2.80
N PHE A 22 8.24 -12.02 -2.91
CA PHE A 22 7.66 -13.00 -3.83
C PHE A 22 8.10 -12.76 -5.28
N LEU A 23 8.05 -11.51 -5.76
CA LEU A 23 8.48 -11.17 -7.12
C LEU A 23 9.97 -11.45 -7.35
N ILE A 24 10.83 -11.18 -6.36
CA ILE A 24 12.26 -11.51 -6.43
C ILE A 24 12.46 -13.02 -6.53
N VAL A 25 11.80 -13.79 -5.67
CA VAL A 25 11.91 -15.27 -5.67
C VAL A 25 11.36 -15.87 -6.97
N ALA A 26 10.22 -15.36 -7.46
CA ALA A 26 9.60 -15.80 -8.71
C ALA A 26 10.48 -15.53 -9.93
N ARG A 27 11.30 -14.47 -9.91
CA ARG A 27 12.31 -14.21 -10.95
C ARG A 27 13.50 -15.16 -10.85
N LEU A 28 13.96 -15.46 -9.63
CA LEU A 28 15.18 -16.26 -9.42
C LEU A 28 14.94 -17.76 -9.63
N ARG A 29 13.75 -18.27 -9.28
CA ARG A 29 13.39 -19.67 -9.49
C ARG A 29 12.49 -19.80 -10.71
N ARG A 30 13.07 -20.27 -11.82
CA ARG A 30 12.30 -20.69 -12.99
C ARG A 30 11.54 -21.97 -12.63
N VAL A 31 10.24 -21.85 -12.40
CA VAL A 31 9.37 -23.01 -12.09
C VAL A 31 8.92 -23.62 -13.41
N GLU A 32 9.65 -24.65 -13.85
CA GLU A 32 9.29 -25.44 -15.02
C GLU A 32 8.04 -26.27 -14.68
N GLY A 33 6.89 -25.91 -15.25
CA GLY A 33 5.60 -26.62 -15.07
C GLY A 33 4.41 -25.73 -14.70
N PHE A 34 4.63 -24.60 -14.02
CA PHE A 34 3.53 -23.72 -13.54
C PHE A 34 3.70 -22.26 -13.97
N GLN A 35 4.31 -22.04 -15.13
CA GLN A 35 4.74 -20.71 -15.57
C GLN A 35 3.56 -19.73 -15.71
N GLU A 36 2.41 -20.16 -16.22
CA GLU A 36 1.20 -19.34 -16.34
C GLU A 36 0.65 -18.91 -14.97
N VAL A 37 0.63 -19.83 -14.00
CA VAL A 37 0.18 -19.55 -12.63
C VAL A 37 1.13 -18.57 -11.94
N VAL A 38 2.44 -18.72 -12.13
CA VAL A 38 3.44 -17.80 -11.59
C VAL A 38 3.28 -16.41 -12.20
N ILE A 39 3.03 -16.29 -13.51
CA ILE A 39 2.77 -15.00 -14.16
C ILE A 39 1.49 -14.35 -13.61
N PHE A 40 0.42 -15.11 -13.45
CA PHE A 40 -0.83 -14.62 -12.86
C PHE A 40 -0.62 -14.12 -11.42
N MET A 41 0.09 -14.90 -10.60
CA MET A 41 0.44 -14.53 -9.22
C MET A 41 1.34 -13.29 -9.17
N CYS A 42 2.28 -13.13 -10.11
CA CYS A 42 3.10 -11.93 -10.21
C CYS A 42 2.27 -10.68 -10.52
N ASN A 43 1.28 -10.78 -11.42
CA ASN A 43 0.38 -9.67 -11.71
C ASN A 43 -0.46 -9.27 -10.49
N ILE A 44 -0.96 -10.26 -9.72
CA ILE A 44 -1.66 -10.00 -8.46
C ILE A 44 -0.73 -9.29 -7.48
N ALA A 45 0.51 -9.76 -7.33
CA ALA A 45 1.49 -9.18 -6.41
C ALA A 45 1.81 -7.72 -6.75
N VAL A 46 2.00 -7.40 -8.04
CA VAL A 46 2.20 -6.02 -8.50
C VAL A 46 0.96 -5.16 -8.23
N GLY A 47 -0.23 -5.66 -8.53
CA GLY A 47 -1.49 -4.97 -8.23
C GLY A 47 -1.65 -4.67 -6.74
N TYR A 48 -1.28 -5.61 -5.87
CA TYR A 48 -1.34 -5.45 -4.42
C TYR A 48 -0.36 -4.39 -3.92
N ILE A 49 0.87 -4.36 -4.46
CA ILE A 49 1.87 -3.33 -4.13
C ILE A 49 1.35 -1.94 -4.52
N LEU A 50 0.82 -1.78 -5.74
CA LEU A 50 0.28 -0.50 -6.20
C LEU A 50 -0.90 -0.04 -5.33
N MET A 51 -1.84 -0.94 -5.02
CA MET A 51 -2.97 -0.62 -4.15
C MET A 51 -2.51 -0.22 -2.74
N SER A 52 -1.55 -0.95 -2.17
CA SER A 52 -0.99 -0.65 -0.84
C SER A 52 -0.26 0.69 -0.81
N LEU A 53 0.47 1.04 -1.88
CA LEU A 53 1.09 2.36 -2.03
C LEU A 53 0.02 3.45 -2.14
N CYS A 54 -1.04 3.24 -2.92
CA CYS A 54 -2.16 4.17 -2.99
C CYS A 54 -2.82 4.37 -1.62
N ILE A 55 -2.99 3.31 -0.83
CA ILE A 55 -3.54 3.44 0.53
C ILE A 55 -2.58 4.25 1.41
N ILE A 56 -1.28 3.97 1.42
CA ILE A 56 -0.33 4.72 2.26
C ILE A 56 -0.22 6.20 1.83
N VAL A 57 -0.26 6.48 0.52
CA VAL A 57 -0.07 7.83 -0.03
C VAL A 57 -1.36 8.65 -0.02
N VAL A 58 -2.52 8.01 -0.23
CA VAL A 58 -3.79 8.70 -0.48
C VAL A 58 -4.79 8.54 0.67
N ALA A 59 -4.60 7.59 1.61
CA ALA A 59 -5.60 7.27 2.63
C ALA A 59 -6.16 8.53 3.32
N PRO A 60 -7.41 8.92 3.03
CA PRO A 60 -8.02 10.07 3.67
C PRO A 60 -8.36 9.67 5.11
N GLN A 61 -7.79 10.37 6.09
CA GLN A 61 -8.24 10.24 7.47
C GLN A 61 -9.42 11.19 7.67
N SER A 62 -10.57 10.65 8.06
CA SER A 62 -11.70 11.44 8.53
C SER A 62 -11.38 11.97 9.93
N ILE A 63 -11.30 13.29 10.06
CA ILE A 63 -11.27 13.96 11.35
C ILE A 63 -12.68 14.47 11.65
N TYR A 64 -13.20 14.11 12.83
CA TYR A 64 -14.46 14.65 13.31
C TYR A 64 -14.20 15.97 14.04
N ILE A 65 -14.74 17.08 13.52
CA ILE A 65 -14.77 18.38 14.20
C ILE A 65 -16.23 18.67 14.52
N GLY A 66 -16.62 18.53 15.78
CA GLY A 66 -18.02 18.63 16.20
C GLY A 66 -18.89 17.54 15.55
N THR A 67 -19.94 17.93 14.83
CA THR A 67 -20.82 17.03 14.06
C THR A 67 -20.35 16.82 12.61
N SER A 68 -19.29 17.53 12.18
CA SER A 68 -18.82 17.49 10.80
C SER A 68 -17.64 16.52 10.62
N ASN A 69 -17.73 15.66 9.60
CA ASN A 69 -16.64 14.78 9.18
C ASN A 69 -15.85 15.48 8.07
N VAL A 70 -14.64 15.91 8.38
CA VAL A 70 -13.72 16.50 7.40
C VAL A 70 -12.79 15.39 6.93
N ARG A 71 -12.89 15.03 5.64
CA ARG A 71 -11.89 14.18 4.99
C ARG A 71 -10.66 15.03 4.74
N VAL A 72 -9.65 14.92 5.61
CA VAL A 72 -8.37 15.56 5.36
C VAL A 72 -7.48 14.57 4.61
N PRO A 73 -6.95 14.93 3.43
CA PRO A 73 -5.95 14.10 2.78
C PRO A 73 -4.71 14.09 3.67
N TYR A 74 -4.50 13.01 4.42
CA TYR A 74 -3.28 12.79 5.19
C TYR A 74 -2.54 11.61 4.56
N GLY A 75 -1.53 11.94 3.77
CA GLY A 75 -0.52 11.00 3.28
C GLY A 75 0.82 11.72 3.17
N ILE A 76 1.86 11.06 2.65
CA ILE A 76 3.19 11.69 2.43
C ILE A 76 3.07 13.02 1.67
N LEU A 77 2.10 13.13 0.75
CA LEU A 77 1.81 14.36 0.02
C LEU A 77 1.40 15.54 0.92
N ALA A 78 0.68 15.30 2.01
CA ALA A 78 0.26 16.35 2.94
C ALA A 78 1.43 16.88 3.78
N HIS A 79 2.45 16.04 4.01
CA HIS A 79 3.69 16.47 4.67
C HIS A 79 4.62 17.26 3.73
N LEU A 80 4.61 16.96 2.43
CA LEU A 80 5.34 17.73 1.41
C LEU A 80 4.76 19.15 1.23
N ASP A 81 3.44 19.30 1.32
CA ASP A 81 2.77 20.61 1.19
C ASP A 81 3.14 21.56 2.35
N SER A 82 3.29 21.02 3.57
CA SER A 82 3.69 21.82 4.75
C SER A 82 5.14 22.33 4.73
N SER A 83 5.96 21.87 3.79
CA SER A 83 7.34 22.35 3.59
C SER A 83 7.49 23.40 2.48
N PHE A 84 6.39 23.72 1.79
CA PHE A 84 6.36 24.68 0.67
C PHE A 84 5.77 26.06 1.06
N LEU A 85 5.52 26.30 2.35
CA LEU A 85 4.99 27.56 2.88
C LEU A 85 5.90 28.15 3.97
#